data_AF-A0A8I7B6M9-F1
#
_entry.id   AF-A0A8I7B6M9-F1
#
_cell.length_a   1.000
_cell.length_b   1.000
_cell.length_c   1.000
_cell.angle_alpha   90.00
_cell.angle_beta   90.00
_cell.angle_gamma   90.00
#
_symmetry.space_group_name_H-M   'P 1'
#
loop_
_entity.id
_entity.type
_entity.pdbx_description
1 polymer ?
#
loop_
_entity_poly.entity_id
_entity_poly.type
_entity_poly.pdbx_seq_one_letter_code
_entity_poly.pdbx_strand_id
1 'polypeptide(L)'
;MAAAALRAQLNALIGSMFATGIVDENFQYLQSVEQEGFLAEILNLFFHDADKILNEVVLLLNQPVVNFGRVGALVHQLKGCSSSVGAKKVTLSCIHFRQFYEAESKEGCLMALALVRNEFYDVRNKLQTMMQLEQQIAAMGPH
;
A
#
# COMPACT_ATOMS: atom_id res chain seq x y z
N MET A 1 -7.08 19.81 25.14
CA MET A 1 -5.96 20.37 24.34
C MET A 1 -5.18 19.28 23.59
N ALA A 2 -4.79 18.15 24.22
CA ALA A 2 -4.06 17.07 23.54
C ALA A 2 -4.84 16.37 22.41
N ALA A 3 -6.10 16.00 22.63
CA ALA A 3 -6.93 15.34 21.60
C ALA A 3 -7.13 16.21 20.34
N ALA A 4 -7.30 17.53 20.51
CA ALA A 4 -7.42 18.46 19.38
C ALA A 4 -6.13 18.54 18.55
N ALA A 5 -4.96 18.50 19.21
CA ALA A 5 -3.67 18.49 18.51
C ALA A 5 -3.47 17.20 17.72
N LEU A 6 -3.83 16.03 18.28
CA LEU A 6 -3.76 14.76 17.56
C LEU A 6 -4.71 14.71 16.35
N ARG A 7 -5.94 15.22 16.50
CA ARG A 7 -6.89 15.34 15.38
C ARG A 7 -6.33 16.24 14.27
N ALA A 8 -5.70 17.36 14.63
CA ALA A 8 -5.06 18.23 13.65
C ALA A 8 -3.89 17.53 12.93
N GLN A 9 -3.07 16.75 13.64
CA GLN A 9 -2.00 15.95 13.04
C GLN A 9 -2.53 14.86 12.11
N LEU A 10 -3.59 14.15 12.52
CA LEU A 10 -4.25 13.13 11.69
C LEU A 10 -4.79 13.74 10.39
N ASN A 11 -5.50 14.85 10.49
CA ASN A 11 -6.05 15.55 9.32
C ASN A 11 -4.95 16.06 8.39
N ALA A 12 -3.86 16.60 8.95
CA ALA A 12 -2.71 17.05 8.16
C ALA A 12 -2.02 15.88 7.45
N LEU A 13 -1.86 14.73 8.13
CA LEU A 13 -1.30 13.52 7.54
C LEU A 13 -2.17 13.03 6.38
N ILE A 14 -3.47 12.84 6.59
CA ILE A 14 -4.40 12.38 5.54
C ILE A 14 -4.39 13.35 4.36
N GLY A 15 -4.49 14.66 4.62
CA GLY A 15 -4.43 15.68 3.58
C GLY A 15 -3.13 15.61 2.76
N SER A 16 -2.00 15.38 3.43
CA SER A 16 -0.71 15.19 2.73
C SER A 16 -0.67 13.92 1.89
N MET A 17 -1.29 12.82 2.34
CA MET A 17 -1.33 11.56 1.60
C MET A 17 -2.11 11.70 0.29
N PHE A 18 -3.24 12.41 0.30
CA PHE A 18 -3.98 12.73 -0.92
C PHE A 18 -3.20 13.69 -1.83
N ALA A 19 -2.66 14.78 -1.27
CA ALA A 19 -1.93 15.80 -2.04
C ALA A 19 -0.66 15.26 -2.72
N THR A 20 0.02 14.30 -2.09
CA THR A 20 1.22 13.65 -2.64
C THR A 20 0.92 12.38 -3.45
N GLY A 21 -0.36 12.03 -3.61
CA GLY A 21 -0.80 10.89 -4.39
C GLY A 21 -0.43 9.53 -3.79
N ILE A 22 -0.21 9.46 -2.47
CA ILE A 22 -0.02 8.20 -1.73
C ILE A 22 -1.30 7.38 -1.77
N VAL A 23 -2.44 8.06 -1.58
CA VAL A 23 -3.78 7.48 -1.63
C VAL A 23 -4.69 8.16 -2.65
N ASP A 24 -5.76 7.47 -3.05
CA ASP A 24 -6.76 7.94 -4.03
C ASP A 24 -8.20 7.85 -3.50
N GLU A 25 -9.18 8.10 -4.37
CA GLU A 25 -10.61 8.08 -4.07
C GLU A 25 -11.12 6.75 -3.48
N ASN A 26 -10.48 5.60 -3.76
CA ASN A 26 -10.87 4.33 -3.15
C ASN A 26 -10.56 4.34 -1.64
N PHE A 27 -9.45 4.97 -1.25
CA PHE A 27 -9.13 5.16 0.15
C PHE A 27 -10.14 6.09 0.84
N GLN A 28 -10.55 7.16 0.15
CA GLN A 28 -11.59 8.07 0.64
C GLN A 28 -12.91 7.32 0.91
N TYR A 29 -13.30 6.42 0.00
CA TYR A 29 -14.47 5.58 0.18
C TYR A 29 -14.33 4.68 1.43
N LEU A 30 -13.20 3.99 1.59
CA LEU A 30 -12.97 3.13 2.76
C LEU A 30 -13.03 3.92 4.08
N GLN A 31 -12.49 5.14 4.09
CA GLN A 31 -12.54 6.02 5.26
C GLN A 31 -13.96 6.50 5.59
N SER A 32 -14.86 6.58 4.61
CA SER A 32 -16.25 7.00 4.82
C SER A 32 -17.16 5.92 5.42
N VAL A 33 -16.67 4.68 5.52
CA VAL A 33 -17.45 3.56 6.10
C VAL A 33 -17.52 3.73 7.61
N GLU A 34 -18.73 3.97 8.13
CA GLU A 34 -19.01 4.12 9.56
C GLU A 34 -19.06 2.76 10.29
N GLN A 35 -17.96 2.02 10.25
CA GLN A 35 -17.78 0.76 10.98
C GLN A 35 -16.48 0.78 11.77
N GLU A 36 -16.58 0.63 13.08
CA GLU A 36 -15.43 0.63 13.99
C GLU A 36 -14.45 -0.49 13.61
N GLY A 37 -13.17 -0.15 13.47
CA GLY A 37 -12.10 -1.11 13.14
C GLY A 37 -12.03 -1.55 11.67
N PHE A 38 -13.03 -1.26 10.84
CA PHE A 38 -13.09 -1.72 9.44
C PHE A 38 -11.86 -1.28 8.63
N LEU A 39 -11.53 0.01 8.65
CA LEU A 39 -10.38 0.53 7.91
C LEU A 39 -9.07 -0.13 8.36
N ALA A 40 -8.87 -0.25 9.67
CA ALA A 40 -7.68 -0.88 10.25
C ALA A 40 -7.55 -2.36 9.82
N GLU A 41 -8.66 -3.11 9.80
CA GLU A 41 -8.69 -4.50 9.37
C GLU A 41 -8.31 -4.64 7.89
N ILE A 42 -8.93 -3.85 7.01
CA ILE A 42 -8.67 -3.86 5.57
C ILE A 42 -7.21 -3.49 5.27
N LEU A 43 -6.67 -2.48 5.95
CA LEU A 43 -5.28 -2.06 5.76
C LEU A 43 -4.29 -3.13 6.24
N ASN A 44 -4.55 -3.79 7.36
CA ASN A 44 -3.71 -4.89 7.84
C ASN A 44 -3.72 -6.08 6.88
N LEU A 45 -4.88 -6.43 6.33
CA LEU A 45 -4.99 -7.47 5.30
C LEU A 45 -4.17 -7.12 4.06
N PHE A 46 -4.29 -5.88 3.58
CA PHE A 46 -3.48 -5.38 2.47
C PHE A 46 -1.97 -5.48 2.76
N PHE A 47 -1.51 -5.08 3.94
CA PHE A 47 -0.08 -5.18 4.28
C PHE A 47 0.41 -6.62 4.27
N HIS A 48 -0.39 -7.54 4.82
CA HIS A 48 -0.06 -8.96 4.84
C HIS A 48 0.05 -9.54 3.43
N ASP A 49 -0.96 -9.30 2.59
CA ASP A 49 -1.00 -9.81 1.22
C ASP A 49 0.13 -9.22 0.37
N ALA A 50 0.37 -7.91 0.48
CA ALA A 50 1.44 -7.25 -0.25
C ALA A 50 2.83 -7.77 0.16
N ASP A 51 3.11 -7.93 1.46
CA ASP A 51 4.37 -8.53 1.95
C ASP A 51 4.58 -9.93 1.37
N LYS A 52 3.53 -10.77 1.41
CA LYS A 52 3.59 -12.14 0.88
C LYS A 52 3.89 -12.15 -0.61
N ILE A 53 3.17 -11.35 -1.39
CA ILE A 53 3.34 -11.26 -2.84
C ILE A 53 4.75 -10.76 -3.19
N LEU A 54 5.20 -9.67 -2.56
CA LEU A 54 6.53 -9.10 -2.83
C LEU A 54 7.65 -10.10 -2.51
N ASN A 55 7.53 -10.85 -1.42
CA ASN A 55 8.49 -11.89 -1.07
C ASN A 55 8.48 -13.03 -2.11
N GLU A 56 7.33 -13.46 -2.61
CA GLU A 56 7.24 -14.49 -3.65
C GLU A 56 7.86 -14.01 -4.98
N VAL A 57 7.64 -12.74 -5.37
CA VAL A 57 8.28 -12.14 -6.55
C VAL A 57 9.80 -12.10 -6.41
N VAL A 58 10.32 -11.73 -5.23
CA VAL A 58 11.77 -11.78 -4.94
C VAL A 58 12.32 -13.19 -5.16
N LEU A 59 11.65 -14.21 -4.62
CA LEU A 59 12.08 -15.59 -4.74
C LEU A 59 12.12 -16.08 -6.19
N LEU A 60 11.14 -15.68 -7.00
CA LEU A 60 11.07 -16.02 -8.43
C LEU A 60 12.17 -15.34 -9.24
N LEU A 61 12.42 -14.05 -9.00
CA LEU A 61 13.47 -13.31 -9.71
C LEU A 61 14.88 -13.78 -9.32
N ASN A 62 15.06 -14.35 -8.13
CA ASN A 62 16.34 -14.93 -7.70
C ASN A 62 16.64 -16.30 -8.35
N GLN A 63 15.68 -16.92 -9.04
CA GLN A 63 15.92 -18.20 -9.72
C GLN A 63 16.86 -18.05 -10.94
N PRO A 64 17.62 -19.10 -11.31
CA PRO A 64 18.41 -19.11 -12.54
C PRO A 64 17.56 -18.93 -13.79
N VAL A 65 16.41 -19.61 -13.85
CA VAL A 65 15.40 -19.46 -14.89
C VAL A 65 14.17 -18.85 -14.25
N VAL A 66 13.82 -17.64 -14.69
CA VAL A 66 12.69 -16.88 -14.13
C VAL A 66 11.39 -17.31 -14.78
N ASN A 67 10.37 -17.61 -13.97
CA ASN A 67 9.01 -17.80 -14.46
C ASN A 67 8.29 -16.44 -14.54
N PHE A 68 8.44 -15.74 -15.67
CA PHE A 68 7.84 -14.42 -15.88
C PHE A 68 6.30 -14.45 -15.86
N GLY A 69 5.68 -15.55 -16.30
CA GLY A 69 4.23 -15.72 -16.20
C GLY A 69 3.74 -15.69 -14.75
N ARG A 70 4.46 -16.35 -13.83
CA ARG A 70 4.15 -16.30 -12.40
C ARG A 70 4.43 -14.92 -11.79
N VAL A 71 5.53 -14.27 -12.18
CA VAL A 71 5.82 -12.89 -11.76
C VAL A 71 4.68 -11.95 -12.18
N GLY A 72 4.22 -12.03 -13.43
CA GLY A 72 3.12 -11.23 -13.94
C GLY A 72 1.81 -11.47 -13.19
N ALA A 73 1.47 -12.73 -12.88
CA ALA A 73 0.29 -13.07 -12.10
C ALA A 73 0.31 -12.46 -10.69
N LEU A 74 1.47 -12.54 -10.00
CA LEU A 74 1.66 -11.96 -8.68
C LEU A 74 1.61 -10.43 -8.69
N VAL A 75 2.27 -9.78 -9.67
CA VAL A 75 2.22 -8.32 -9.82
C VAL A 75 0.79 -7.85 -10.14
N HIS A 76 0.04 -8.62 -10.93
CA HIS A 76 -1.37 -8.33 -11.18
C HIS A 76 -2.21 -8.42 -9.90
N GLN A 77 -1.98 -9.44 -9.07
CA GLN A 77 -2.64 -9.58 -7.77
C GLN A 77 -2.29 -8.40 -6.85
N LEU A 78 -1.01 -8.00 -6.80
CA LEU A 78 -0.56 -6.85 -6.02
C LEU A 78 -1.22 -5.55 -6.49
N LYS A 79 -1.36 -5.37 -7.82
CA LYS A 79 -2.10 -4.24 -8.39
C LYS A 79 -3.55 -4.23 -7.89
N GLY A 80 -4.20 -5.39 -7.88
CA GLY A 80 -5.58 -5.55 -7.41
C GLY A 80 -5.75 -5.16 -5.94
N CYS A 81 -4.94 -5.74 -5.05
CA CYS A 81 -5.03 -5.45 -3.61
C CYS A 81 -4.64 -4.00 -3.26
N SER A 82 -3.69 -3.41 -4.01
CA SER A 82 -3.31 -2.01 -3.84
C SER A 82 -4.43 -1.07 -4.28
N SER A 83 -5.06 -1.37 -5.41
CA SER A 83 -6.17 -0.57 -5.94
C SER A 83 -7.39 -0.63 -5.02
N SER A 84 -7.70 -1.78 -4.41
CA SER A 84 -8.87 -1.92 -3.52
C SER A 84 -8.76 -1.08 -2.25
N VAL A 85 -7.54 -0.74 -1.81
CA VAL A 85 -7.31 0.15 -0.65
C VAL A 85 -6.91 1.57 -1.05
N GLY A 86 -6.92 1.87 -2.35
CA GLY A 86 -6.51 3.17 -2.88
C GLY A 86 -5.03 3.49 -2.73
N ALA A 87 -4.14 2.50 -2.58
CA ALA A 87 -2.68 2.68 -2.53
C ALA A 87 -2.11 3.04 -3.92
N LYS A 88 -2.39 4.27 -4.36
CA LYS A 88 -2.18 4.74 -5.73
C LYS A 88 -0.76 4.53 -6.27
N LYS A 89 0.28 4.90 -5.50
CA LYS A 89 1.68 4.76 -5.96
C LYS A 89 2.07 3.30 -6.18
N VAL A 90 1.58 2.38 -5.34
CA VAL A 90 1.82 0.93 -5.49
C VAL A 90 1.09 0.42 -6.74
N THR A 91 -0.16 0.83 -6.96
CA THR A 91 -0.92 0.49 -8.16
C THR A 91 -0.20 0.95 -9.44
N LEU A 92 0.29 2.20 -9.47
CA LEU A 92 1.00 2.75 -10.63
C LEU A 92 2.34 2.05 -10.88
N SER A 93 3.10 1.74 -9.83
CA SER A 93 4.36 1.01 -9.98
C SER A 93 4.14 -0.44 -10.43
N CYS A 94 3.04 -1.10 -10.05
CA CYS A 94 2.65 -2.40 -10.61
C CYS A 94 2.31 -2.31 -12.11
N ILE A 95 1.63 -1.24 -12.54
CA ILE A 95 1.36 -0.97 -13.97
C ILE A 95 2.68 -0.77 -14.72
N HIS A 96 3.62 -0.02 -14.16
CA HIS A 96 4.94 0.19 -14.75
C HIS A 96 5.76 -1.11 -14.84
N PHE A 97 5.66 -1.99 -13.83
CA PHE A 97 6.34 -3.28 -13.81
C PHE A 97 5.98 -4.14 -15.03
N ARG A 98 4.72 -4.07 -15.49
CA ARG A 98 4.17 -4.88 -16.59
C ARG A 98 5.09 -5.01 -17.80
N GLN A 99 5.65 -3.91 -18.27
CA GLN A 99 6.49 -3.91 -19.46
C GLN A 99 7.74 -4.80 -19.33
N PHE A 100 8.26 -5.00 -18.12
CA PHE A 100 9.49 -5.75 -17.90
C PHE A 100 9.27 -7.25 -17.82
N TYR A 101 8.19 -7.70 -17.18
CA TYR A 101 7.87 -9.13 -17.16
C TYR A 101 7.30 -9.60 -18.51
N GLU A 102 6.64 -8.73 -19.28
CA GLU A 102 6.19 -9.04 -20.65
C GLU A 102 7.36 -9.10 -21.63
N ALA A 103 8.40 -8.27 -21.43
CA ALA A 103 9.64 -8.31 -22.19
C ALA A 103 10.63 -9.38 -21.68
N GLU A 104 10.24 -10.18 -20.68
CA GLU A 104 11.09 -11.20 -20.04
C GLU A 104 12.47 -10.66 -19.59
N SER A 105 12.51 -9.39 -19.18
CA SER A 105 13.73 -8.75 -18.70
C SER A 105 13.89 -8.96 -17.21
N LYS A 106 14.86 -9.80 -16.81
CA LYS A 106 15.17 -10.04 -15.40
C LYS A 106 15.66 -8.76 -14.71
N GLU A 107 16.56 -8.03 -15.35
CA GLU A 107 17.12 -6.76 -14.85
C GLU A 107 16.02 -5.71 -14.69
N GLY A 108 15.16 -5.56 -15.70
CA GLY A 108 14.01 -4.66 -15.64
C GLY A 108 13.03 -5.03 -14.52
N CYS A 109 12.75 -6.33 -14.35
CA CYS A 109 11.92 -6.82 -13.24
C CYS A 109 12.54 -6.51 -11.88
N LEU A 110 13.86 -6.63 -11.72
CA LEU A 110 14.55 -6.31 -10.46
C LEU A 110 14.47 -4.81 -10.14
N MET A 111 14.62 -3.94 -11.14
CA MET A 111 14.46 -2.49 -10.97
C MET A 111 13.01 -2.13 -10.61
N ALA A 112 12.04 -2.70 -11.32
CA ALA A 112 10.63 -2.47 -11.05
C ALA A 112 10.20 -2.99 -9.68
N LEU A 113 10.72 -4.14 -9.25
CA LEU A 113 10.50 -4.68 -7.91
C LEU A 113 11.03 -3.74 -6.83
N ALA A 114 12.24 -3.18 -7.01
CA ALA A 114 12.79 -2.21 -6.07
C ALA A 114 11.89 -0.96 -5.94
N LEU A 115 11.38 -0.46 -7.07
CA LEU A 115 10.42 0.65 -7.09
C LEU A 115 9.14 0.29 -6.34
N VAL A 116 8.47 -0.81 -6.69
CA VAL A 116 7.21 -1.22 -6.04
C VAL A 116 7.40 -1.41 -4.53
N ARG A 117 8.52 -2.00 -4.09
CA ARG A 117 8.82 -2.16 -2.65
C ARG A 117 8.96 -0.82 -1.95
N ASN A 118 9.67 0.14 -2.56
CA ASN A 118 9.83 1.47 -1.98
C ASN A 118 8.48 2.18 -1.84
N GLU A 119 7.65 2.14 -2.88
CA GLU A 119 6.31 2.74 -2.84
C GLU A 119 5.40 2.05 -1.82
N PHE A 120 5.48 0.72 -1.71
CA PHE A 120 4.72 -0.03 -0.71
C PHE A 120 5.12 0.35 0.72
N TYR A 121 6.41 0.44 1.02
CA TYR A 121 6.85 0.83 2.37
C TYR A 121 6.54 2.29 2.69
N ASP A 122 6.62 3.23 1.73
CA ASP A 122 6.17 4.61 1.93
C ASP A 122 4.68 4.66 2.31
N VAL A 123 3.83 4.02 1.50
CA VAL A 123 2.38 3.92 1.75
C VAL A 123 2.09 3.28 3.11
N ARG A 124 2.71 2.13 3.40
CA ARG A 124 2.53 1.41 4.67
C ARG A 124 2.89 2.26 5.87
N ASN A 125 4.03 2.95 5.83
CA ASN A 125 4.48 3.78 6.96
C ASN A 125 3.48 4.91 7.25
N LYS A 126 2.95 5.57 6.21
CA LYS A 126 1.95 6.64 6.38
C LYS A 126 0.64 6.11 6.96
N LEU A 127 0.15 4.98 6.42
CA LEU A 127 -1.08 4.36 6.89
C LEU A 127 -0.96 3.82 8.32
N GLN A 128 0.18 3.23 8.69
CA GLN A 128 0.44 2.82 10.07
C GLN A 128 0.49 4.01 11.03
N THR A 129 1.10 5.12 10.61
CA THR A 129 1.11 6.36 11.41
C THR A 129 -0.31 6.89 11.61
N MET A 130 -1.15 6.85 10.57
CA MET A 130 -2.56 7.23 10.65
C MET A 130 -3.32 6.36 11.64
N MET A 131 -3.22 5.02 11.52
CA MET A 131 -3.87 4.08 12.44
C MET A 131 -3.44 4.29 13.90
N GLN A 132 -2.16 4.59 14.14
CA GLN A 132 -1.66 4.91 15.49
C GLN A 132 -2.27 6.20 16.04
N LEU A 133 -2.40 7.25 15.23
CA LEU A 133 -3.05 8.49 15.63
C LEU A 133 -4.54 8.28 15.95
N GLU A 134 -5.24 7.49 15.13
CA GLU A 134 -6.64 7.11 15.37
C GLU A 134 -6.80 6.37 16.71
N GLN A 135 -5.93 5.39 16.98
CA GLN A 135 -5.92 4.65 18.24
C GLN A 135 -5.64 5.56 19.45
N GLN A 136 -4.69 6.49 19.34
CA GLN A 136 -4.40 7.45 20.40
C GLN A 136 -5.60 8.37 20.69
N ILE A 137 -6.30 8.82 19.65
CA ILE A 137 -7.50 9.64 19.81
C ILE A 137 -8.62 8.83 20.47
N ALA A 138 -8.85 7.58 20.04
CA ALA A 138 -9.86 6.70 20.61
C ALA A 138 -9.60 6.41 22.10
N ALA A 139 -8.33 6.19 22.48
CA ALA A 139 -7.93 5.93 23.86
C ALA A 139 -8.15 7.13 24.82
N MET A 140 -8.31 8.35 24.30
CA MET A 140 -8.58 9.54 25.12
C MET A 140 -10.07 9.67 25.53
N GLY A 141 -10.93 8.76 25.08
CA GLY A 141 -12.35 8.72 25.41
C GLY A 141 -13.21 9.75 24.64
N PRO A 142 -14.54 9.61 24.66
CA PRO A 142 -15.45 10.59 24.09
C PRO A 142 -15.40 11.87 24.94
N HIS A 143 -15.33 13.03 24.28
CA HIS A 143 -15.60 14.33 24.90
C HIS A 143 -17.11 14.54 25.05
#